data_AF-A0A150ND57-F1
#
_entry.id   AF-A0A150ND57-F1
#
_cell.length_a   1.000
_cell.length_b   1.000
_cell.length_c   1.000
_cell.angle_alpha   90.00
_cell.angle_beta   90.00
_cell.angle_gamma   90.00
#
_symmetry.space_group_name_H-M   'P 1'
#
loop_
_entity.id
_entity.type
_entity.pdbx_description
1 polymer ?
#
loop_
_entity_poly.entity_id
_entity_poly.type
_entity_poly.pdbx_seq_one_letter_code
_entity_poly.pdbx_strand_id
1 'polypeptide(L)' 'MWKWLKDTVIANVFHKHRNDIVQAIARFADDIHERPQEVLQRLGCAG' A
#
# COMPACT_ATOMS: atom_id res chain seq x y z
N MET A 1 8.08 4.42 2.58
CA MET A 1 7.24 3.67 1.61
C MET A 1 7.40 2.15 1.71
N TRP A 2 8.57 1.58 1.43
CA TRP A 2 8.79 0.12 1.33
C TRP A 2 8.50 -0.67 2.62
N LYS A 3 8.76 -0.09 3.79
CA LYS A 3 8.43 -0.70 5.08
C LYS A 3 6.91 -0.76 5.32
N TRP A 4 6.19 0.32 4.99
CA TRP A 4 4.73 0.39 5.06
C TRP A 4 4.04 -0.54 4.04
N LEU A 5 4.55 -0.62 2.80
CA LEU A 5 4.10 -1.60 1.81
C LEU A 5 4.24 -3.05 2.33
N LYS A 6 5.35 -3.36 3.00
CA LYS A 6 5.57 -4.67 3.63
C LYS A 6 4.72 -4.92 4.87
N ASP A 7 4.47 -3.92 5.70
CA ASP A 7 3.71 -4.14 6.94
C ASP A 7 2.19 -4.16 6.70
N THR A 8 1.70 -3.49 5.66
CA THR A 8 0.25 -3.23 5.48
C THR A 8 -0.36 -3.98 4.31
N VAL A 9 0.39 -4.23 3.22
CA VAL A 9 -0.16 -4.78 1.96
C VAL A 9 0.44 -6.14 1.63
N ILE A 10 1.77 -6.22 1.75
CA ILE A 10 2.55 -7.43 1.55
C ILE A 10 3.10 -7.82 2.92
N ALA A 11 2.23 -7.97 3.93
CA ALA A 11 2.58 -8.83 5.06
C ALA A 11 3.17 -10.08 4.40
N ASN A 12 4.42 -10.48 4.66
CA ASN A 12 5.18 -11.52 3.91
C ASN A 12 4.36 -12.82 3.71
N VAL A 13 3.41 -12.77 2.80
CA VAL A 13 2.30 -13.71 2.64
C VAL A 13 2.33 -13.98 1.17
N PHE A 14 2.68 -15.21 0.85
CA PHE A 14 2.49 -15.72 -0.48
C PHE A 14 0.99 -15.73 -0.76
N HIS A 15 0.53 -14.74 -1.53
CA HIS A 15 -0.82 -14.75 -2.07
C HIS A 15 -0.94 -15.91 -3.06
N LYS A 16 -1.71 -16.92 -2.66
CA LYS A 16 -1.83 -18.17 -3.42
C LYS A 16 -2.70 -18.01 -4.67
N HIS A 17 -3.60 -17.02 -4.68
CA HIS A 17 -4.52 -16.78 -5.78
C HIS A 17 -4.37 -15.37 -6.35
N ARG A 18 -4.53 -15.27 -7.67
CA ARG A 18 -4.51 -13.99 -8.40
C ARG A 18 -5.51 -12.97 -7.83
N ASN A 19 -6.67 -13.43 -7.37
CA ASN A 19 -7.68 -12.55 -6.76
C ASN A 19 -7.19 -11.89 -5.48
N ASP A 20 -6.40 -12.58 -4.66
CA ASP A 20 -5.86 -12.03 -3.42
C ASP A 20 -4.86 -10.91 -3.73
N ILE A 21 -4.05 -11.08 -4.77
CA ILE A 21 -3.11 -10.06 -5.27
C ILE A 21 -3.90 -8.84 -5.76
N VAL A 22 -4.95 -9.06 -6.56
CA VAL A 22 -5.79 -7.97 -7.08
C VAL A 22 -6.48 -7.20 -5.96
N GLN A 23 -7.01 -7.89 -4.94
CA GLN A 23 -7.62 -7.23 -3.79
C GLN A 23 -6.61 -6.47 -2.94
N ALA A 24 -5.41 -7.00 -2.73
CA ALA A 24 -4.35 -6.31 -1.99
C ALA A 24 -3.93 -5.01 -2.69
N ILE A 25 -3.78 -5.04 -4.02
CA ILE A 25 -3.47 -3.84 -4.81
C ILE A 25 -4.63 -2.83 -4.76
N ALA A 26 -5.88 -3.30 -4.86
CA ALA A 26 -7.05 -2.42 -4.78
C ALA A 26 -7.12 -1.71 -3.42
N ARG A 27 -6.98 -2.44 -2.31
CA ARG A 27 -6.94 -1.86 -0.96
C ARG A 27 -5.80 -0.87 -0.77
N PHE A 28 -4.63 -1.15 -1.33
CA PHE A 28 -3.52 -0.21 -1.30
C PHE A 28 -3.83 1.10 -2.03
N ALA A 29 -4.49 1.03 -3.19
CA ALA A 29 -4.92 2.22 -3.91
C ALA A 29 -5.93 3.03 -3.08
N ASP A 30 -6.90 2.35 -2.47
CA ASP A 30 -7.89 2.98 -1.59
C ASP A 30 -7.23 3.68 -0.39
N ASP A 31 -6.27 3.02 0.29
CA ASP A 31 -5.52 3.60 1.40
C ASP A 31 -4.75 4.88 1.00
N ILE A 32 -4.19 4.91 -0.22
CA ILE A 32 -3.52 6.11 -0.76
C ILE A 32 -4.54 7.23 -1.00
N HIS A 33 -5.72 6.88 -1.53
CA HIS A 33 -6.80 7.83 -1.78
C HIS A 33 -7.35 8.44 -0.48
N GLU A 34 -7.40 7.68 0.61
CA GLU A 34 -7.83 8.18 1.92
C GLU A 34 -6.79 9.09 2.58
N ARG A 35 -5.49 8.89 2.30
CA ARG A 35 -4.40 9.62 2.99
C ARG A 35 -3.35 10.20 2.04
N PRO A 36 -3.74 11.00 1.03
CA PRO A 36 -2.82 11.46 0.00
C PRO A 36 -1.69 12.35 0.56
N GLN A 37 -1.96 13.15 1.60
CA GLN A 37 -0.94 14.02 2.19
C GLN A 37 0.12 13.26 2.99
N GLU A 38 -0.25 12.24 3.79
CA GLU A 38 0.71 11.38 4.49
C GLU A 38 1.61 10.64 3.47
N VAL A 39 1.03 10.23 2.34
CA VAL A 39 1.76 9.58 1.24
C VAL A 39 2.75 10.57 0.62
N LEU A 40 2.32 11.78 0.27
CA LEU A 40 3.18 12.81 -0.30
C LEU A 40 4.30 13.22 0.66
N GLN A 41 4.00 13.36 1.95
CA GLN A 41 4.99 13.69 2.98
C GLN A 41 6.04 12.58 3.14
N ARG A 42 5.60 11.31 3.11
CA ARG A 42 6.51 10.15 3.16
C ARG A 42 7.32 9.93 1.88
N LEU A 43 6.83 10.42 0.75
CA LEU A 43 7.58 10.46 -0.50
C LEU A 43 8.60 11.60 -0.52
N GLY A 44 8.60 12.48 0.49
CA GLY A 44 9.44 13.69 0.52
C GLY A 44 8.97 14.75 -0.47
N CYS A 45 7.74 14.62 -0.99
CA CYS A 45 7.13 15.55 -1.94
C CYS A 45 6.27 16.62 -1.23
N ALA A 46 5.86 16.39 0.02
CA ALA A 46 5.27 17.41 0.87
C ALA A 46 6.22 17.71 2.04
N GLY A 47 6.63 18.98 2.14
CA GLY A 47 7.37 19.55 3.25
C GLY A 47 6.44 20.28 4.22
#